data_AF-A0A967BKT0-F1
#
_entry.id   AF-A0A967BKT0-F1
#
_cell.length_a   1.000
_cell.length_b   1.000
_cell.length_c   1.000
_cell.angle_alpha   90.00
_cell.angle_beta   90.00
_cell.angle_gamma   90.00
#
_symmetry.space_group_name_H-M   'P 1'
#
loop_
_entity.id
_entity.type
_entity.pdbx_description
1 polymer ?
#
loop_
_entity_poly.entity_id
_entity_poly.type
_entity_poly.pdbx_seq_one_letter_code
_entity_poly.pdbx_strand_id
1 'polypeptide(L)'
;MTNQILIGGQALRQLGSNRTTEDIDFLINDKSDKRVFITSDKVDYLNAANNKFFAKIWAKEEGNTAATPESLLELKAYAFVQHCQNFNWEKVASTEFDMKFLVLKFKLNAPKIVKGFVNAGEYSEIEKIVNFNK
;
A
#
# COMPACT_ATOMS: atom_id res chain seq x y z
N MET A 1 20.22 -9.32 9.16
CA MET A 1 19.07 -9.61 8.27
C MET A 1 18.39 -8.29 8.00
N THR A 2 18.11 -7.97 6.73
CA THR A 2 17.28 -6.81 6.40
C THR A 2 15.89 -7.09 6.96
N ASN A 3 15.39 -6.27 7.89
CA ASN A 3 14.00 -6.39 8.33
C ASN A 3 13.10 -6.25 7.09
N GLN A 4 12.05 -7.07 7.01
CA GLN A 4 11.07 -7.03 5.92
C GLN A 4 9.69 -6.97 6.55
N ILE A 5 8.85 -6.10 6.02
CA ILE A 5 7.49 -5.90 6.51
C ILE A 5 6.56 -6.42 5.43
N LEU A 6 5.76 -7.45 5.74
CA LEU A 6 4.78 -7.98 4.82
C LEU A 6 3.73 -6.90 4.51
N ILE A 7 3.51 -6.65 3.22
CA ILE A 7 2.51 -5.69 2.73
C ILE A 7 1.63 -6.37 1.68
N GLY A 8 0.87 -5.56 0.92
CA GLY A 8 0.16 -6.04 -0.25
C GLY A 8 -1.00 -6.98 0.06
N GLY A 9 -1.28 -7.89 -0.86
CA GLY A 9 -2.47 -8.76 -0.77
C GLY A 9 -2.36 -9.81 0.34
N GLN A 10 -1.18 -10.38 0.58
CA GLN A 10 -0.99 -11.37 1.66
C GLN A 10 -1.14 -10.75 3.05
N ALA A 11 -0.65 -9.53 3.26
CA ALA A 11 -0.89 -8.81 4.51
C ALA A 11 -2.40 -8.58 4.74
N LEU A 12 -3.15 -8.23 3.69
CA LEU A 12 -4.61 -8.09 3.77
C LEU A 12 -5.31 -9.42 4.06
N ARG A 13 -4.81 -10.54 3.54
CA ARG A 13 -5.35 -11.88 3.84
C ARG A 13 -5.12 -12.26 5.30
N GLN A 14 -3.97 -11.94 5.89
CA GLN A 14 -3.75 -12.11 7.33
C GLN A 14 -4.74 -11.29 8.18
N LEU A 15 -5.14 -10.13 7.67
CA LEU A 15 -6.19 -9.30 8.25
C LEU A 15 -7.61 -9.79 7.92
N GLY A 16 -7.78 -10.92 7.21
CA GLY A 16 -9.06 -11.53 6.88
C GLY A 16 -9.77 -10.95 5.66
N SER A 17 -9.03 -10.41 4.69
CA SER A 17 -9.55 -10.15 3.34
C SER A 17 -9.83 -11.47 2.62
N ASN A 18 -10.92 -11.52 1.85
CA ASN A 18 -11.29 -12.68 1.04
C ASN A 18 -10.73 -12.63 -0.39
N ARG A 19 -9.96 -11.59 -0.75
CA ARG A 19 -9.30 -11.52 -2.06
C ARG A 19 -8.17 -12.56 -2.13
N THR A 20 -8.22 -13.41 -3.15
CA THR A 20 -7.15 -14.39 -3.41
C THR A 20 -5.96 -13.71 -4.09
N THR A 21 -4.76 -14.05 -3.64
CA THR A 21 -3.50 -13.67 -4.28
C THR A 21 -2.43 -14.68 -3.88
N GLU A 22 -1.49 -14.93 -4.79
CA GLU A 22 -0.28 -15.72 -4.53
C GLU A 22 0.96 -14.83 -4.42
N ASP A 23 0.89 -13.59 -4.90
CA ASP A 23 1.96 -12.61 -4.87
C ASP A 23 2.31 -12.24 -3.43
N ILE A 24 3.61 -12.21 -3.11
CA ILE A 24 4.11 -11.80 -1.80
C ILE A 24 4.82 -10.47 -1.96
N ASP A 25 4.32 -9.44 -1.29
CA ASP A 25 4.90 -8.11 -1.32
C ASP A 25 5.57 -7.78 0.03
N PHE A 26 6.80 -7.28 0.00
CA PHE A 26 7.49 -6.78 1.20
C PHE A 26 7.90 -5.31 1.04
N LEU A 27 7.78 -4.55 2.13
CA LEU A 27 8.47 -3.28 2.29
C LEU A 27 9.83 -3.55 2.94
N ILE A 28 10.90 -3.01 2.37
CA ILE A 28 12.28 -3.12 2.87
C ILE A 28 12.93 -1.74 2.88
N ASN A 29 14.05 -1.60 3.60
CA ASN A 29 14.86 -0.39 3.58
C ASN A 29 16.32 -0.72 3.29
N ASP A 30 16.57 -1.17 2.05
CA ASP A 30 17.90 -1.54 1.60
C ASP A 30 18.61 -0.32 0.99
N LYS A 31 19.55 0.25 1.75
CA LYS A 31 20.36 1.40 1.31
C LYS A 31 21.42 1.05 0.26
N SER A 32 21.70 -0.23 0.05
CA SER A 32 22.67 -0.69 -0.94
C SER A 32 22.08 -0.77 -2.35
N ASP A 33 20.76 -0.97 -2.47
CA ASP A 33 20.04 -0.97 -3.73
C ASP A 33 19.32 0.37 -3.96
N LYS A 34 19.47 0.94 -5.16
CA LYS A 34 18.84 2.21 -5.54
C LYS A 34 17.46 2.06 -6.17
N ARG A 35 17.08 0.84 -6.56
CA ARG A 35 15.79 0.55 -7.19
C ARG A 35 14.68 0.67 -6.17
N VAL A 36 13.58 1.32 -6.57
CA VAL A 36 12.36 1.47 -5.75
C VAL A 36 11.53 0.19 -5.77
N PHE A 37 11.47 -0.48 -6.92
CA PHE A 37 10.79 -1.76 -7.11
C PHE A 37 11.82 -2.82 -7.47
N ILE A 38 11.89 -3.88 -6.68
CA ILE A 38 12.76 -5.03 -6.91
C ILE A 38 11.84 -6.22 -7.03
N THR A 39 11.56 -6.64 -8.26
CA THR A 39 10.56 -7.67 -8.56
C THR A 39 11.22 -9.02 -8.84
N SER A 40 10.50 -10.10 -8.52
CA SER A 40 10.88 -11.48 -8.85
C SER A 40 9.64 -12.32 -9.15
N ASP A 41 9.81 -13.56 -9.62
CA ASP A 41 8.69 -14.43 -9.99
C ASP A 41 7.71 -14.75 -8.83
N LYS A 42 8.14 -14.58 -7.57
CA LYS A 42 7.35 -14.96 -6.39
C LYS A 42 7.22 -13.87 -5.33
N VAL A 43 8.15 -12.93 -5.32
CA VAL A 43 8.26 -11.92 -4.25
C VAL A 43 8.65 -10.58 -4.86
N ASP A 44 7.84 -9.57 -4.56
CA ASP A 44 8.11 -8.19 -4.92
C ASP A 44 8.52 -7.40 -3.68
N TYR A 45 9.56 -6.57 -3.82
CA TYR A 45 10.04 -5.70 -2.77
C TYR A 45 9.87 -4.23 -3.16
N LEU A 46 9.23 -3.48 -2.26
CA LEU A 46 9.21 -2.02 -2.28
C LEU A 46 10.35 -1.52 -1.39
N ASN A 47 11.32 -0.84 -2.00
CA ASN A 47 12.46 -0.31 -1.27
C ASN A 47 12.22 1.13 -0.83
N ALA A 48 12.16 1.30 0.49
CA ALA A 48 11.97 2.57 1.18
C ALA A 48 13.20 3.49 1.12
N ALA A 49 14.40 2.96 0.87
CA ALA A 49 15.65 3.73 0.97
C ALA A 49 15.70 4.94 0.01
N ASN A 50 15.04 4.84 -1.15
CA ASN A 50 15.11 5.85 -2.21
C ASN A 50 13.75 6.42 -2.61
N ASN A 51 12.69 6.15 -1.83
CA ASN A 51 11.36 6.69 -2.08
C ASN A 51 10.81 7.34 -0.80
N LYS A 52 10.55 8.65 -0.85
CA LYS A 52 10.12 9.42 0.32
C LYS A 52 8.78 8.97 0.90
N PHE A 53 7.86 8.44 0.08
CA PHE A 53 6.59 7.90 0.56
C PHE A 53 6.83 6.59 1.31
N PHE A 54 7.51 5.62 0.68
CA PHE A 54 7.85 4.35 1.30
C PHE A 54 8.73 4.50 2.55
N ALA A 55 9.64 5.48 2.58
CA ALA A 55 10.43 5.82 3.77
C ALA A 55 9.56 6.22 4.97
N LYS A 56 8.47 7.00 4.74
CA LYS A 56 7.55 7.36 5.82
C LYS A 56 6.75 6.17 6.32
N ILE A 57 6.34 5.26 5.44
CA ILE A 57 5.66 4.03 5.84
C ILE A 57 6.63 3.13 6.60
N TRP A 58 7.85 2.94 6.11
CA TRP A 58 8.90 2.17 6.79
C TRP A 58 9.14 2.67 8.21
N ALA A 59 9.37 3.98 8.38
CA ALA A 59 9.63 4.57 9.70
C ALA A 59 8.47 4.37 10.69
N LYS A 60 7.23 4.26 10.20
CA LYS A 60 6.05 3.99 11.02
C LYS A 60 5.93 2.52 11.41
N GLU A 61 6.38 1.62 10.54
CA GLU A 61 6.18 0.17 10.65
C GLU A 61 7.45 -0.60 11.04
N GLU A 62 8.56 0.10 11.29
CA GLU A 62 9.84 -0.51 11.60
C GLU A 62 9.75 -1.38 12.86
N GLY A 63 10.14 -2.66 12.70
CA GLY A 63 10.03 -3.66 13.76
C GLY A 63 8.78 -4.55 13.66
N ASN A 64 7.79 -4.18 12.84
CA ASN A 64 6.64 -5.05 12.57
C ASN A 64 6.98 -6.14 11.54
N THR A 65 6.33 -7.29 11.66
CA THR A 65 6.43 -8.38 10.67
C THR A 65 5.48 -8.17 9.49
N ALA A 66 4.40 -7.42 9.68
CA ALA A 66 3.42 -7.06 8.67
C ALA A 66 2.94 -5.62 8.93
N ALA A 67 2.60 -4.89 7.86
CA ALA A 67 2.13 -3.52 8.00
C ALA A 67 0.75 -3.45 8.67
N THR A 68 0.56 -2.44 9.51
CA THR A 68 -0.74 -2.13 10.13
C THR A 68 -1.83 -1.84 9.07
N PRO A 69 -3.12 -2.03 9.40
CA PRO A 69 -4.23 -1.68 8.51
C PRO A 69 -4.15 -0.24 8.00
N GLU A 70 -3.73 0.71 8.84
CA GLU A 70 -3.52 2.10 8.47
C GLU A 70 -2.46 2.25 7.39
N SER A 71 -1.30 1.62 7.55
CA SER A 71 -0.23 1.71 6.56
C SER A 71 -0.54 0.95 5.28
N LEU A 72 -1.30 -0.15 5.36
CA LEU A 72 -1.83 -0.81 4.17
C LEU A 72 -2.81 0.09 3.42
N LEU A 73 -3.64 0.87 4.11
CA LEU A 73 -4.53 1.84 3.46
C LEU A 73 -3.73 2.93 2.74
N GLU A 74 -2.66 3.44 3.36
CA GLU A 74 -1.75 4.41 2.73
C GLU A 74 -1.11 3.83 1.46
N LEU A 75 -0.56 2.61 1.54
CA LEU A 75 0.08 1.92 0.42
C LEU A 75 -0.92 1.65 -0.72
N LYS A 76 -2.13 1.21 -0.40
CA LYS A 76 -3.19 0.96 -1.39
C LYS A 76 -3.67 2.26 -2.02
N ALA A 77 -3.87 3.32 -1.26
CA ALA A 77 -4.22 4.62 -1.82
C ALA A 77 -3.15 5.16 -2.79
N TYR A 78 -1.87 4.99 -2.45
CA TYR A 78 -0.78 5.36 -3.36
C TYR A 78 -0.79 4.49 -4.64
N ALA A 79 -0.92 3.16 -4.48
CA ALA A 79 -0.99 2.24 -5.61
C ALA A 79 -2.19 2.52 -6.53
N PHE A 80 -3.34 2.88 -5.96
CA PHE A 80 -4.54 3.26 -6.72
C PHE A 80 -4.24 4.40 -7.69
N VAL A 81 -3.60 5.47 -7.21
CA VAL A 81 -3.22 6.62 -8.06
C VAL A 81 -2.24 6.20 -9.15
N GLN A 82 -1.22 5.40 -8.80
CA GLN A 82 -0.26 4.90 -9.80
C GLN A 82 -0.93 4.04 -10.88
N HIS A 83 -1.90 3.20 -10.50
CA HIS A 83 -2.66 2.36 -11.43
C HIS A 83 -3.63 3.16 -12.31
N CYS A 84 -4.20 4.24 -11.79
CA CYS A 84 -4.97 5.18 -12.60
C CYS A 84 -4.09 5.87 -13.64
N GLN A 85 -2.91 6.35 -13.25
CA GLN A 85 -1.96 7.04 -14.14
C GLN A 85 -1.42 6.14 -15.27
N ASN A 86 -1.30 4.84 -15.03
CA ASN A 86 -0.82 3.88 -16.02
C ASN A 86 -1.95 3.09 -16.72
N PHE A 87 -3.20 3.48 -16.52
CA PHE A 87 -4.39 2.89 -17.14
C PHE A 87 -4.58 1.38 -16.86
N ASN A 88 -4.03 0.85 -15.75
CA ASN A 88 -4.23 -0.53 -15.34
C ASN A 88 -5.52 -0.68 -14.51
N TRP A 89 -6.66 -0.65 -15.19
CA TRP A 89 -7.98 -0.61 -14.54
C TRP A 89 -8.32 -1.86 -13.72
N GLU A 90 -7.76 -3.03 -14.05
CA GLU A 90 -7.90 -4.24 -13.25
C GLU A 90 -7.25 -4.08 -11.87
N LYS A 91 -6.03 -3.53 -11.83
CA LYS A 91 -5.34 -3.22 -10.58
C LYS A 91 -5.99 -2.05 -9.84
N VAL A 92 -6.57 -1.07 -10.55
CA VAL A 92 -7.39 -0.01 -9.94
C VAL A 92 -8.55 -0.61 -9.16
N ALA A 93 -9.37 -1.45 -9.80
CA ALA A 93 -10.53 -2.09 -9.17
C ALA A 93 -10.13 -2.97 -7.97
N SER A 94 -9.04 -3.74 -8.12
CA SER A 94 -8.50 -4.57 -7.03
C SER A 94 -8.05 -3.72 -5.83
N THR A 95 -7.43 -2.58 -6.09
CA THR A 95 -6.96 -1.67 -5.04
C THR A 95 -8.11 -0.95 -4.36
N GLU A 96 -9.12 -0.53 -5.12
CA GLU A 96 -10.34 0.05 -4.56
C GLU A 96 -11.07 -0.93 -3.64
N PHE A 97 -11.17 -2.21 -4.03
CA PHE A 97 -11.71 -3.27 -3.19
C PHE A 97 -10.94 -3.39 -1.87
N ASP A 98 -9.61 -3.47 -1.94
CA ASP A 98 -8.74 -3.58 -0.78
C ASP A 98 -8.89 -2.36 0.17
N MET A 99 -9.00 -1.15 -0.39
CA MET A 99 -9.24 0.08 0.39
C MET A 99 -10.60 0.05 1.10
N LYS A 100 -11.67 -0.33 0.41
CA LYS A 100 -13.01 -0.44 1.00
C LYS A 100 -13.06 -1.49 2.11
N PHE A 101 -12.40 -2.62 1.92
CA PHE A 101 -12.25 -3.65 2.96
C PHE A 101 -11.61 -3.08 4.23
N LEU A 102 -10.46 -2.40 4.10
CA LEU A 102 -9.74 -1.81 5.23
C LEU A 102 -10.62 -0.79 5.98
N VAL A 103 -11.29 0.09 5.25
CA VAL A 103 -12.18 1.11 5.83
C VAL A 103 -13.36 0.48 6.57
N LEU A 104 -14.04 -0.50 5.96
CA LEU A 104 -15.20 -1.14 6.57
C LEU A 104 -14.85 -1.93 7.83
N LYS A 105 -13.76 -2.71 7.76
CA LYS A 105 -13.35 -3.63 8.82
C LYS A 105 -12.71 -2.92 10.00
N PHE A 106 -11.82 -1.97 9.74
CA PHE A 106 -11.03 -1.30 10.77
C PHE A 106 -11.50 0.12 11.09
N LYS A 107 -12.60 0.59 10.48
CA LYS A 107 -13.18 1.93 10.70
C LYS A 107 -12.18 3.06 10.46
N LEU A 108 -11.33 2.89 9.46
CA LEU A 108 -10.27 3.83 9.15
C LEU A 108 -10.81 5.12 8.52
N ASN A 109 -10.09 6.21 8.78
CA ASN A 109 -10.30 7.49 8.13
C ASN A 109 -9.42 7.64 6.88
N ALA A 110 -9.61 8.73 6.15
CA ALA A 110 -8.82 9.03 4.96
C ALA A 110 -7.29 8.98 5.26
N PRO A 111 -6.49 8.36 4.38
CA PRO A 111 -5.06 8.21 4.56
C PRO A 111 -4.36 9.57 4.54
N LYS A 112 -3.47 9.83 5.51
CA LYS A 112 -2.85 11.15 5.74
C LYS A 112 -1.46 11.26 5.14
N ILE A 113 -0.71 10.17 5.07
CA ILE A 113 0.67 10.16 4.56
C ILE A 113 0.64 10.38 3.05
N VAL A 114 -0.18 9.61 2.32
CA VAL A 114 -0.30 9.66 0.85
C VAL A 114 -0.66 11.05 0.33
N LYS A 115 -1.44 11.83 1.10
CA LYS A 115 -1.83 13.21 0.77
C LYS A 115 -0.64 14.12 0.45
N GLY A 116 0.53 13.85 1.06
CA GLY A 116 1.77 14.60 0.79
C GLY A 116 2.53 14.18 -0.47
N PHE A 117 2.04 13.18 -1.21
CA PHE A 117 2.74 12.55 -2.33
C PHE A 117 1.90 12.40 -3.61
N VAL A 118 0.66 12.89 -3.58
CA VAL A 118 -0.26 12.93 -4.73
C VAL A 118 -0.83 14.35 -4.84
N ASN A 119 -1.34 14.71 -6.01
CA ASN A 119 -1.98 16.01 -6.20
C ASN A 119 -3.39 16.06 -5.58
N ALA A 120 -3.97 17.25 -5.49
CA ALA A 120 -5.27 17.45 -4.84
C ALA A 120 -6.43 16.71 -5.56
N GLY A 121 -6.39 16.61 -6.89
CA GLY A 121 -7.38 15.86 -7.66
C GLY A 121 -7.26 14.35 -7.42
N GLU A 122 -6.04 13.82 -7.45
CA GLU A 122 -5.76 12.40 -7.14
C GLU A 122 -6.19 12.04 -5.71
N TYR A 123 -5.93 12.92 -4.75
CA TYR A 123 -6.35 12.72 -3.38
C TYR A 123 -7.88 12.76 -3.22
N SER A 124 -8.57 13.62 -3.97
CA SER A 124 -10.04 13.67 -3.97
C SER A 124 -10.66 12.34 -4.41
N GLU A 125 -10.07 11.66 -5.41
CA GLU A 125 -10.53 10.33 -5.81
C GLU A 125 -10.34 9.27 -4.71
N ILE A 126 -9.21 9.32 -3.98
CA ILE A 126 -8.99 8.48 -2.80
C ILE A 126 -10.06 8.76 -1.73
N GLU A 127 -10.39 10.03 -1.48
CA GLU A 127 -11.38 10.41 -0.47
C GLU A 127 -12.79 9.91 -0.81
N LYS A 128 -13.18 9.90 -2.09
CA LYS A 128 -14.46 9.31 -2.53
C LYS A 128 -14.54 7.83 -2.18
N ILE A 129 -13.45 7.08 -2.39
CA ILE A 129 -13.38 5.65 -2.08
C ILE A 129 -13.46 5.41 -0.58
N VAL A 130 -12.77 6.21 0.23
CA VAL A 130 -12.71 6.01 1.68
C VAL A 130 -13.97 6.51 2.39
N ASN A 131 -14.66 7.52 1.85
CA ASN A 131 -15.86 8.08 2.45
C ASN A 131 -17.17 7.53 1.84
N PHE A 132 -17.11 6.45 1.06
CA PHE A 132 -18.27 5.86 0.38
C PHE A 132 -19.42 5.41 1.30
N ASN A 133 -19.16 5.28 2.60
CA ASN A 133 -20.09 4.78 3.62
C ASN A 133 -20.33 5.79 4.75
N LYS A 134 -19.98 7.06 4.53
CA LYS A 134 -20.14 8.15 5.50
C LYS A 134 -21.21 9.14 5.06
#